data_AF-A0A9E2RV97-F1
#
_entry.id   AF-A0A9E2RV97-F1
#
_cell.length_a   1.000
_cell.length_b   1.000
_cell.length_c   1.000
_cell.angle_alpha   90.00
_cell.angle_beta   90.00
_cell.angle_gamma   90.00
#
_symmetry.space_group_name_H-M   'P 1'
#
loop_
_entity.id
_entity.type
_entity.pdbx_description
1 polymer ?
#
loop_
_entity_poly.entity_id
_entity_poly.type
_entity_poly.pdbx_seq_one_letter_code
_entity_poly.pdbx_strand_id
1 'polypeptide(L)'
;MIAVRSSVPEESIGRLPPGVIVDGSVIDAKLRESYAVLGTIYAGSIAAVVWTIMEGIGWVEIAVFVGMFWLTMFGMGAGIHRLLVHRSFRCGPVMRAFFCAIGTMAVQGSVLKWVANHRRHHLYADRPGDVHSPHYDGAGNHYVSFVKGM
;
A
#
# COMPACT_ATOMS: atom_id res chain seq x y z
N MET A 1 -20.39 -12.47 9.99
CA MET A 1 -20.33 -11.32 9.07
C MET A 1 -20.18 -10.08 9.94
N ILE A 2 -18.93 -9.65 10.21
CA ILE A 2 -18.69 -8.45 11.02
C ILE A 2 -18.89 -7.28 10.07
N ALA A 3 -20.04 -6.61 10.16
CA ALA A 3 -20.27 -5.35 9.47
C ALA A 3 -19.29 -4.34 10.09
N VAL A 4 -18.20 -4.04 9.40
CA VAL A 4 -17.35 -2.91 9.76
C VAL A 4 -18.19 -1.69 9.41
N ARG A 5 -18.93 -1.19 10.40
CA ARG A 5 -19.61 0.11 10.36
C ARG A 5 -18.64 1.11 9.71
N SER A 6 -19.10 1.97 8.81
CA SER A 6 -18.22 2.89 8.07
C SER A 6 -17.19 3.48 9.03
N SER A 7 -15.92 3.18 8.81
CA SER A 7 -14.84 3.70 9.67
C SER A 7 -14.72 5.23 9.56
N VAL A 8 -15.50 5.81 8.66
CA VAL A 8 -15.65 7.22 8.34
C VAL A 8 -16.89 7.73 9.08
N PRO A 9 -16.75 8.70 10.01
CA PRO A 9 -17.89 9.38 10.64
C PRO A 9 -18.81 10.02 9.60
N GLU A 10 -20.14 9.96 9.76
CA GLU A 10 -21.11 10.54 8.80
C GLU A 10 -20.84 12.02 8.49
N GLU A 11 -20.43 12.80 9.49
CA GLU A 11 -20.08 14.21 9.35
C GLU A 11 -18.92 14.45 8.36
N SER A 12 -18.01 13.48 8.24
CA SER A 12 -16.84 13.58 7.36
C SER A 12 -17.16 13.22 5.90
N ILE A 13 -18.27 12.52 5.63
CA ILE A 13 -18.68 12.12 4.27
C ILE A 13 -18.91 13.36 3.39
N GLY A 14 -19.50 14.42 3.93
CA GLY A 14 -19.74 15.67 3.20
C GLY A 14 -18.47 16.43 2.79
N ARG A 15 -17.31 16.09 3.38
CA ARG A 15 -16.01 16.70 3.08
C ARG A 15 -15.21 15.93 2.03
N LEU A 16 -15.64 14.71 1.71
CA LEU A 16 -14.90 13.84 0.81
C LEU A 16 -15.16 14.18 -0.66
N PRO A 17 -14.14 14.04 -1.51
CA PRO A 17 -14.32 14.25 -2.94
C PRO A 17 -15.31 13.26 -3.59
N PRO A 18 -15.93 13.64 -4.72
CA PRO A 18 -16.83 12.76 -5.46
C PRO A 18 -16.15 11.44 -5.86
N GLY A 19 -16.88 10.33 -5.72
CA GLY A 19 -16.41 9.00 -6.09
C GLY A 19 -15.57 8.26 -5.04
N VAL A 20 -15.37 8.86 -3.86
CA VAL A 20 -14.78 8.15 -2.71
C VAL A 20 -15.79 7.20 -2.10
N ILE A 21 -15.50 5.91 -2.15
CA ILE A 21 -16.30 4.85 -1.50
C ILE A 21 -15.87 4.77 -0.03
N VAL A 22 -16.83 4.79 0.89
CA VAL A 22 -16.61 4.82 2.35
C VAL A 22 -17.20 3.62 3.09
N ASP A 23 -18.08 2.88 2.45
CA ASP A 23 -18.77 1.71 3.00
C ASP A 23 -18.99 0.61 1.93
N GLY A 24 -19.62 -0.49 2.35
CA GLY A 24 -19.99 -1.60 1.47
C GLY A 24 -18.91 -2.68 1.30
N SER A 25 -19.26 -3.71 0.52
CA SER A 25 -18.47 -4.94 0.37
C SER A 25 -17.07 -4.72 -0.21
N VAL A 26 -16.91 -3.68 -1.04
CA VAL A 26 -15.62 -3.30 -1.63
C VAL A 26 -14.66 -2.77 -0.56
N ILE A 27 -15.17 -2.01 0.42
CA ILE A 27 -14.38 -1.51 1.54
C ILE A 27 -14.04 -2.65 2.50
N ASP A 28 -14.99 -3.54 2.79
CA ASP A 28 -14.72 -4.74 3.59
C ASP A 28 -13.61 -5.60 2.97
N ALA A 29 -13.64 -5.81 1.65
CA ALA A 29 -12.59 -6.53 0.93
C ALA A 29 -11.24 -5.82 1.03
N LYS A 30 -11.21 -4.49 0.87
CA LYS A 30 -10.00 -3.66 1.00
C LYS A 30 -9.39 -3.75 2.40
N LEU A 31 -10.22 -3.75 3.45
CA LEU A 31 -9.80 -3.88 4.83
C LEU A 31 -9.23 -5.27 5.11
N ARG A 32 -9.93 -6.34 4.71
CA ARG A 32 -9.43 -7.72 4.84
C ARG A 32 -8.07 -7.90 4.17
N GLU A 33 -7.92 -7.35 2.97
CA GLU A 33 -6.64 -7.35 2.26
C GLU A 33 -5.57 -6.55 3.01
N SER A 34 -5.88 -5.37 3.56
CA SER A 34 -4.93 -4.61 4.39
C SER A 34 -4.47 -5.40 5.61
N TYR A 35 -5.39 -6.07 6.31
CA TYR A 35 -5.04 -6.90 7.47
C TYR A 35 -4.22 -8.13 7.07
N ALA A 36 -4.54 -8.78 5.95
CA ALA A 36 -3.75 -9.89 5.43
C ALA A 36 -2.32 -9.46 5.07
N VAL A 37 -2.18 -8.29 4.43
CA VAL A 37 -0.88 -7.68 4.12
C VAL A 37 -0.09 -7.37 5.40
N LEU A 38 -0.69 -6.68 6.37
CA LEU A 38 -0.03 -6.37 7.64
C LEU A 38 0.38 -7.64 8.39
N GLY A 39 -0.52 -8.63 8.46
CA GLY A 39 -0.23 -9.93 9.07
C GLY A 39 0.94 -10.64 8.38
N THR A 40 1.01 -10.59 7.05
CA THR A 40 2.12 -11.17 6.28
C THR A 40 3.44 -10.47 6.59
N ILE A 41 3.45 -9.12 6.63
CA ILE A 41 4.65 -8.33 6.96
C ILE A 41 5.13 -8.63 8.38
N TYR A 42 4.25 -8.62 9.37
CA TYR A 42 4.64 -8.90 10.76
C TYR A 42 5.10 -10.34 10.95
N ALA A 43 4.41 -11.32 10.35
CA ALA A 43 4.81 -12.72 10.42
C ALA A 43 6.20 -12.94 9.78
N GLY A 44 6.44 -12.36 8.61
CA GLY A 44 7.74 -12.42 7.94
C GLY A 44 8.86 -11.75 8.75
N SER A 45 8.60 -10.58 9.34
CA SER A 45 9.56 -9.89 10.20
C SER A 45 9.89 -10.68 11.46
N ILE A 46 8.90 -11.28 12.13
CA ILE A 46 9.12 -12.15 13.30
C ILE A 46 9.95 -13.36 12.89
N ALA A 47 9.60 -14.01 11.78
CA ALA A 47 10.35 -15.17 11.27
C ALA A 47 11.82 -14.80 10.96
N ALA A 48 12.08 -13.63 10.38
CA ALA A 48 13.43 -13.15 10.11
C ALA A 48 14.24 -12.90 11.40
N VAL A 49 13.62 -12.34 12.45
CA VAL A 49 14.27 -12.15 13.75
C VAL A 49 14.59 -13.50 14.41
N VAL A 50 13.64 -14.44 14.40
CA VAL A 50 13.85 -15.79 14.95
C VAL A 50 15.00 -16.49 14.20
N TRP A 51 15.00 -16.44 12.87
CA TRP A 51 16.08 -16.99 12.04
C TRP A 51 17.44 -16.38 12.41
N THR A 52 17.50 -15.05 12.50
CA THR A 52 18.72 -14.33 12.86
C THR A 52 19.28 -14.75 14.22
N ILE A 53 18.42 -15.02 15.21
CA ILE A 53 18.84 -15.44 16.54
C ILE A 53 19.35 -16.89 16.54
N MET A 54 18.72 -17.78 15.77
CA MET A 54 19.05 -19.21 15.76
C MET A 54 20.28 -19.53 14.90
N GLU A 55 20.34 -18.95 13.69
CA GLU A 55 21.32 -19.30 12.66
C GLU A 55 22.37 -18.21 12.42
N GLY A 56 22.11 -16.97 12.88
CA GLY A 56 22.95 -15.81 12.61
C GLY A 56 22.69 -15.18 11.23
N ILE A 57 23.59 -14.29 10.81
CA ILE A 57 23.56 -13.61 9.51
C ILE A 57 24.84 -13.93 8.76
N GLY A 58 24.71 -14.56 7.59
CA GLY A 58 25.79 -14.82 6.66
C GLY A 58 25.64 -14.02 5.36
N TRP A 59 26.47 -14.39 4.39
CA TRP A 59 26.48 -13.75 3.07
C TRP A 59 25.22 -14.02 2.25
N VAL A 60 24.56 -15.16 2.48
CA VAL A 60 23.32 -15.52 1.77
C VAL A 60 22.19 -14.59 2.18
N GLU A 61 22.00 -14.37 3.48
CA GLU A 61 20.96 -13.49 4.04
C GLU A 61 21.15 -12.06 3.54
N ILE A 62 22.38 -11.56 3.59
CA ILE A 62 22.74 -10.22 3.11
C ILE A 62 22.47 -10.09 1.61
N ALA A 63 22.93 -11.06 0.82
CA ALA A 63 22.75 -11.04 -0.63
C ALA A 63 21.28 -11.10 -1.03
N VAL A 64 20.49 -11.97 -0.39
CA VAL A 64 19.05 -12.07 -0.62
C VAL A 64 18.35 -10.77 -0.21
N PHE A 65 18.65 -10.22 0.97
CA PHE A 65 18.06 -8.96 1.41
C PHE A 65 18.34 -7.82 0.43
N VAL A 66 19.59 -7.59 0.08
CA VAL A 66 19.99 -6.51 -0.84
C VAL A 66 19.41 -6.73 -2.23
N GLY A 67 19.50 -7.95 -2.77
CA GLY A 67 18.98 -8.28 -4.09
C GLY A 67 17.47 -8.08 -4.17
N MET A 68 16.73 -8.57 -3.18
CA MET A 68 15.28 -8.45 -3.11
C MET A 68 14.83 -7.02 -2.84
N PHE A 69 15.56 -6.26 -2.01
CA PHE A 69 15.27 -4.85 -1.76
C PHE A 69 15.31 -4.05 -3.06
N TRP A 70 16.39 -4.17 -3.84
CA TRP A 70 16.51 -3.45 -5.11
C TRP A 70 15.52 -3.93 -6.16
N LEU A 71 15.30 -5.25 -6.27
CA LEU A 71 14.35 -5.83 -7.21
C LEU A 71 12.92 -5.33 -6.95
N THR A 72 12.48 -5.33 -5.68
CA THR A 72 11.15 -4.88 -5.29
C THR A 72 11.00 -3.36 -5.39
N MET A 73 12.01 -2.58 -5.00
CA MET A 73 12.01 -1.12 -5.17
C MET A 73 11.93 -0.72 -6.65
N PHE A 74 12.64 -1.43 -7.53
CA PHE A 74 12.54 -1.23 -8.96
C PHE A 74 11.15 -1.58 -9.50
N GLY A 75 10.58 -2.70 -9.07
CA GLY A 75 9.21 -3.11 -9.42
C GLY A 75 8.15 -2.09 -8.99
N MET A 76 8.26 -1.56 -7.78
CA MET A 76 7.39 -0.50 -7.28
C MET A 76 7.59 0.80 -8.04
N GLY A 77 8.83 1.27 -8.18
CA GLY A 77 9.17 2.55 -8.78
C GLY A 77 8.92 2.62 -10.29
N ALA A 78 9.45 1.65 -11.05
CA ALA A 78 9.29 1.62 -12.50
C ALA A 78 7.95 1.00 -12.92
N GLY A 79 7.55 -0.09 -12.28
CA GLY A 79 6.35 -0.86 -12.64
C GLY A 79 5.06 -0.26 -12.10
N ILE A 80 4.79 -0.42 -10.81
CA ILE A 80 3.50 -0.01 -10.24
C ILE A 80 3.33 1.52 -10.31
N HIS A 81 4.36 2.28 -9.95
CA HIS A 81 4.31 3.74 -9.90
C HIS A 81 4.39 4.39 -11.30
N ARG A 82 5.51 4.29 -12.01
CA ARG A 82 5.70 5.00 -13.29
C ARG A 82 4.87 4.40 -14.43
N LEU A 83 4.88 3.09 -14.61
CA LEU A 83 4.14 2.44 -15.71
C LEU A 83 2.62 2.43 -15.48
N LEU A 84 2.14 2.02 -14.31
CA LEU A 84 0.69 1.87 -14.10
C LEU A 84 0.00 3.15 -13.59
N VAL A 85 0.58 3.86 -12.61
CA VAL A 85 -0.05 5.10 -12.13
C VAL A 85 0.14 6.22 -13.12
N HIS A 86 1.38 6.59 -13.42
CA HIS A 86 1.70 7.79 -14.20
C HIS A 86 1.75 7.57 -15.71
N ARG A 87 1.71 6.31 -16.17
CA ARG A 87 1.78 5.94 -17.60
C ARG A 87 2.99 6.57 -18.30
N SER A 88 4.12 6.70 -17.60
CA SER A 88 5.32 7.39 -18.09
C SER A 88 5.98 6.68 -19.28
N PHE A 89 5.70 5.39 -19.48
CA PHE A 89 6.15 4.62 -20.63
C PHE A 89 5.15 3.49 -20.94
N ARG A 90 5.34 2.81 -22.08
CA ARG A 90 4.56 1.65 -22.51
C ARG A 90 5.50 0.46 -22.71
N CYS A 91 5.01 -0.75 -22.42
CA CYS A 91 5.73 -1.98 -22.71
C CYS A 91 4.74 -3.09 -23.10
N GLY A 92 5.26 -4.18 -23.68
CA GLY A 92 4.47 -5.34 -24.04
C GLY A 92 3.90 -6.07 -22.82
N PRO A 93 2.92 -6.97 -23.01
CA PRO A 93 2.21 -7.64 -21.93
C PRO A 93 3.11 -8.47 -21.02
N VAL A 94 4.14 -9.13 -21.57
CA VAL A 94 5.13 -9.91 -20.80
C VAL A 94 5.91 -9.01 -19.84
N MET A 95 6.47 -7.91 -20.34
CA MET A 95 7.22 -6.97 -19.52
C MET A 95 6.32 -6.30 -18.47
N ARG A 96 5.05 -6.02 -18.83
CA ARG A 96 4.07 -5.50 -17.89
C ARG A 96 3.79 -6.49 -16.75
N ALA A 97 3.59 -7.77 -17.08
CA ALA A 97 3.40 -8.83 -16.09
C ALA A 97 4.63 -8.99 -15.19
N PHE A 98 5.84 -8.94 -15.77
CA PHE A 98 7.09 -8.96 -15.02
C PHE A 98 7.16 -7.82 -14.00
N PHE A 99 6.93 -6.58 -14.42
CA PHE A 99 6.89 -5.41 -13.52
C PHE A 99 5.85 -5.55 -12.42
N CYS A 100 4.64 -6.05 -12.75
CA CYS A 100 3.61 -6.31 -11.76
C CYS A 100 4.08 -7.37 -10.74
N ALA A 101 4.67 -8.48 -11.20
CA ALA A 101 5.15 -9.55 -10.34
C ALA A 101 6.20 -9.04 -9.34
N ILE A 102 7.27 -8.40 -9.83
CA ILE A 102 8.33 -7.87 -8.95
C ILE A 102 7.85 -6.71 -8.06
N GLY A 103 6.87 -5.92 -8.50
CA GLY A 103 6.25 -4.89 -7.68
C GLY A 103 5.40 -5.47 -6.56
N THR A 104 4.60 -6.51 -6.83
CA THR A 104 3.74 -7.14 -5.81
C THR A 104 4.50 -7.83 -4.69
N MET A 105 5.77 -8.19 -4.92
CA MET A 105 6.66 -8.73 -3.89
C MET A 105 6.94 -7.73 -2.75
N ALA A 106 6.66 -6.43 -2.93
CA ALA A 106 6.72 -5.44 -1.85
C ALA A 106 5.54 -5.53 -0.85
N VAL A 107 4.55 -6.38 -1.12
CA VAL A 107 3.40 -6.65 -0.22
C VAL A 107 2.65 -5.37 0.18
N GLN A 108 2.40 -4.45 -0.76
CA GLN A 108 1.66 -3.19 -0.50
C GLN A 108 0.16 -3.27 -0.85
N GLY A 109 -0.40 -4.49 -0.86
CA GLY A 109 -1.76 -4.78 -1.36
C GLY A 109 -1.81 -4.95 -2.88
N SER A 110 -3.02 -5.18 -3.39
CA SER A 110 -3.25 -5.40 -4.82
C SER A 110 -2.85 -4.21 -5.66
N VAL A 111 -2.38 -4.51 -6.86
CA VAL A 111 -2.00 -3.51 -7.87
C VAL A 111 -3.12 -2.50 -8.10
N LEU A 112 -4.37 -2.96 -8.18
CA LEU A 112 -5.52 -2.08 -8.43
C LEU A 112 -5.72 -1.09 -7.27
N LYS A 113 -5.71 -1.58 -6.03
CA LYS A 113 -5.84 -0.75 -4.83
C LYS A 113 -4.72 0.27 -4.74
N TRP A 114 -3.48 -0.17 -4.94
CA TRP A 114 -2.32 0.71 -4.87
C TRP A 114 -2.40 1.81 -5.92
N VAL A 115 -2.67 1.45 -7.18
CA VAL A 115 -2.79 2.42 -8.29
C VAL A 115 -3.93 3.42 -8.06
N ALA A 116 -5.10 2.95 -7.60
CA ALA A 116 -6.24 3.81 -7.31
C ALA A 116 -5.95 4.78 -6.15
N ASN A 117 -5.38 4.28 -5.05
CA ASN A 117 -4.99 5.09 -3.91
C ASN A 117 -3.93 6.13 -4.27
N HIS A 118 -2.91 5.74 -5.05
CA HIS A 118 -1.84 6.66 -5.45
C HIS A 118 -2.34 7.78 -6.36
N ARG A 119 -3.23 7.46 -7.32
CA ARG A 119 -3.89 8.48 -8.13
C ARG A 119 -4.77 9.41 -7.29
N ARG A 120 -5.48 8.87 -6.31
CA ARG A 120 -6.29 9.65 -5.36
C ARG A 120 -5.41 10.58 -4.52
N HIS A 121 -4.26 10.10 -4.05
CA HIS A 121 -3.27 10.92 -3.35
C HIS A 121 -2.80 12.09 -4.22
N HIS A 122 -2.39 11.85 -5.47
CA HIS A 122 -1.99 12.93 -6.39
C HIS A 122 -3.12 13.92 -6.69
N LEU A 123 -4.36 13.46 -6.81
CA LEU A 123 -5.50 14.31 -7.15
C LEU A 123 -5.93 15.21 -5.99
N TYR A 124 -5.78 14.73 -4.75
CA TYR A 124 -6.25 15.41 -3.54
C TYR A 124 -5.15 15.72 -2.54
N ALA A 125 -3.89 15.76 -2.98
CA ALA A 125 -2.72 15.89 -2.11
C ALA A 125 -2.92 17.01 -1.08
N ASP A 126 -2.69 16.67 0.19
CA ASP A 126 -2.83 17.57 1.34
C ASP A 126 -4.23 18.19 1.53
N ARG A 127 -5.27 17.55 0.98
CA ARG A 127 -6.68 17.93 1.14
C ARG A 127 -7.51 16.77 1.70
N PRO A 128 -8.72 17.05 2.23
CA PRO A 128 -9.66 16.00 2.60
C PRO A 128 -9.84 14.97 1.48
N GLY A 129 -9.68 13.70 1.85
CA GLY A 129 -9.73 12.60 0.92
C GLY A 129 -8.38 12.16 0.36
N ASP A 130 -7.25 12.79 0.70
CA ASP A 130 -5.95 12.16 0.49
C ASP A 130 -5.67 11.09 1.56
N VAL A 131 -5.44 9.85 1.11
CA VAL A 131 -5.18 8.71 1.99
C VAL A 131 -3.80 8.76 2.66
N HIS A 132 -2.86 9.55 2.09
CA HIS A 132 -1.49 9.71 2.57
C HIS A 132 -1.20 11.10 3.15
N SER A 133 -2.22 11.94 3.33
CA SER A 133 -1.98 13.29 3.86
C SER A 133 -1.38 13.25 5.27
N PRO A 134 -0.40 14.14 5.57
CA PRO A 134 0.08 14.43 6.93
C PRO A 134 -0.96 15.18 7.77
N HIS A 135 -1.86 15.91 7.11
CA HIS A 135 -2.82 16.80 7.77
C HIS A 135 -4.19 16.15 7.96
N TYR A 136 -4.57 15.26 7.03
CA TYR A 136 -5.89 14.63 7.01
C TYR A 136 -5.81 13.11 7.04
N ASP A 137 -6.79 12.45 7.66
CA ASP A 137 -7.02 11.02 7.46
C ASP A 137 -7.73 10.74 6.11
N GLY A 138 -7.91 9.46 5.78
CA GLY A 138 -8.61 9.06 4.55
C GLY A 138 -10.10 9.47 4.51
N ALA A 139 -10.64 9.96 5.63
CA ALA A 139 -11.99 10.50 5.81
C ALA A 139 -12.03 12.04 5.76
N GLY A 140 -10.88 12.73 5.74
CA GLY A 140 -10.82 14.19 5.75
C GLY A 140 -10.86 14.83 7.15
N ASN A 141 -10.68 14.05 8.21
CA ASN A 141 -10.53 14.56 9.57
C ASN A 141 -9.10 15.02 9.80
N HIS A 142 -8.95 16.13 10.52
CA HIS A 142 -7.66 16.71 10.86
C HIS A 142 -7.06 15.96 12.06
N TYR A 143 -6.24 14.93 11.80
CA TYR A 143 -5.43 14.28 12.82
C TYR A 143 -3.99 14.75 12.63
N VAL A 144 -3.33 15.17 13.71
CA VAL A 144 -1.89 15.44 13.67
C VAL A 144 -1.16 14.16 13.26
N SER A 145 -0.45 14.22 12.14
CA SER A 145 0.43 13.21 11.51
C SER A 145 1.13 12.23 12.46
N PHE A 146 1.42 12.65 13.68
CA PHE A 146 2.20 11.93 14.69
C PHE A 146 1.70 10.51 14.99
N VAL A 147 0.38 10.28 14.99
CA VAL A 147 -0.19 8.93 15.26
C VAL A 147 -0.14 8.03 14.02
N LYS A 148 -0.04 8.61 12.82
CA LYS A 148 0.09 7.89 11.54
C LYS A 148 1.52 7.43 11.24
N GLY A 149 2.51 7.84 12.04
CA GLY A 149 3.90 7.42 11.91
C GLY A 149 4.69 8.20 10.85
N MET A 150 4.60 9.53 10.86
CA MET A 150 5.62 10.43 10.29
C MET A 150 6.05 11.45 11.34
#